data_AF-A0A7R9MLD8-F1
#
_entry.id   AF-A0A7R9MLD8-F1
#
_cell.length_a   1.000
_cell.length_b   1.000
_cell.length_c   1.000
_cell.angle_alpha   90.00
_cell.angle_beta   90.00
_cell.angle_gamma   90.00
#
_symmetry.space_group_name_H-M   'P 1'
#
loop_
_entity.id
_entity.type
_entity.pdbx_description
1 polymer ?
#
loop_
_entity_poly.entity_id
_entity_poly.type
_entity_poly.pdbx_seq_one_letter_code
_entity_poly.pdbx_strand_id
1 'polypeptide(L)'
;MRSIAFVDHLQLQMDGTVSNNAITVADCDNDLANELIAATLEGDLAVFKGTQANCWALSQGLGMVISVIVGDILNNKKNCIVCVSVEGFCNIFNLSSDSTPKPNTTLKTNLSS
;
A
#
# COMPACT_ATOMS: atom_id res chain seq x y z
N MET A 1 30.68 -24.96 4.36
CA MET A 1 29.55 -24.05 4.09
C MET A 1 28.67 -24.05 5.33
N ARG A 2 28.61 -22.94 6.08
CA ARG A 2 27.78 -22.84 7.28
C ARG A 2 26.40 -22.36 6.82
N SER A 3 25.43 -23.26 6.75
CA SER A 3 24.05 -22.89 6.43
C SER A 3 23.43 -22.23 7.65
N ILE A 4 22.97 -21.00 7.50
CA ILE A 4 22.22 -20.28 8.53
C ILE A 4 20.75 -20.48 8.18
N ALA A 5 19.99 -21.13 9.05
CA ALA A 5 18.56 -21.26 8.88
C ALA A 5 17.90 -19.97 9.40
N PHE A 6 17.17 -19.27 8.54
CA PHE A 6 16.27 -18.20 8.99
C PHE A 6 15.11 -18.87 9.73
N VAL A 7 15.06 -18.70 11.04
CA VAL A 7 14.10 -19.38 11.92
C VAL A 7 12.70 -18.81 11.75
N ASP A 8 12.59 -17.54 11.33
CA ASP A 8 11.32 -16.82 11.19
C ASP A 8 11.30 -16.00 9.89
N HIS A 9 10.19 -16.06 9.16
CA HIS A 9 9.98 -15.28 7.94
C HIS A 9 8.52 -14.83 7.85
N LEU A 10 8.31 -13.56 7.49
CA LEU A 10 6.99 -13.03 7.17
C LEU A 10 6.85 -12.97 5.65
N GLN A 11 5.95 -13.79 5.11
CA GLN A 11 5.60 -13.76 3.70
C GLN A 11 4.37 -12.89 3.49
N LEU A 12 4.50 -11.89 2.63
CA LEU A 12 3.42 -11.01 2.21
C LEU A 12 3.10 -11.30 0.75
N GLN A 13 1.84 -11.53 0.45
CA GLN A 13 1.39 -11.84 -0.90
C GLN A 13 0.74 -10.60 -1.52
N MET A 14 1.11 -10.33 -2.77
CA MET A 14 0.50 -9.31 -3.61
C MET A 14 0.19 -9.91 -4.97
N ASP A 15 -0.95 -9.52 -5.53
CA ASP A 15 -1.34 -9.94 -6.86
C ASP A 15 -0.74 -8.97 -7.88
N GLY A 16 0.01 -9.51 -8.85
CA GLY A 16 0.63 -8.72 -9.92
C GLY A 16 2.16 -8.57 -9.79
N THR A 17 2.70 -7.65 -10.59
CA THR A 17 4.14 -7.43 -10.72
C THR A 17 4.56 -6.21 -9.91
N VAL A 18 5.40 -6.42 -8.89
CA VAL A 18 5.94 -5.33 -8.07
C VAL A 18 7.19 -4.74 -8.73
N SER A 19 7.20 -3.42 -8.92
CA SER A 19 8.38 -2.68 -9.42
C SER A 19 9.35 -2.37 -8.27
N ASN A 20 10.66 -2.36 -8.53
CA ASN A 20 11.69 -2.07 -7.53
C ASN A 20 11.51 -0.70 -6.86
N ASN A 21 11.07 0.31 -7.63
CA ASN A 21 10.85 1.67 -7.13
C ASN A 21 9.44 1.86 -6.51
N ALA A 22 8.58 0.85 -6.62
CA ALA A 22 7.23 0.86 -6.10
C ALA A 22 7.16 0.21 -4.70
N ILE A 23 8.29 0.03 -4.02
CA ILE A 23 8.38 -0.48 -2.65
C ILE A 23 9.05 0.58 -1.77
N THR A 24 8.46 0.87 -0.61
CA THR A 24 9.04 1.77 0.38
C THR A 24 8.65 1.38 1.80
N VAL A 25 9.49 1.75 2.77
CA VAL A 25 9.24 1.55 4.20
C VAL A 25 9.28 2.89 4.90
N ALA A 26 8.17 3.28 5.52
CA ALA A 26 8.04 4.57 6.19
C ALA A 26 6.81 4.61 7.10
N ASP A 27 6.82 5.50 8.08
CA ASP A 27 5.66 5.88 8.89
C ASP A 27 4.63 6.61 8.00
N CYS A 28 3.56 5.91 7.62
CA CYS A 28 2.54 6.45 6.73
C CYS A 28 1.24 6.83 7.45
N ASP A 29 1.01 6.34 8.67
CA ASP A 29 -0.16 6.69 9.49
C ASP A 29 0.16 7.62 10.68
N ASN A 30 1.42 8.02 10.82
CA ASN A 30 1.95 8.98 11.80
C ASN A 30 1.92 8.47 13.25
N ASP A 31 2.11 7.17 13.44
CA ASP A 31 2.15 6.53 14.76
C ASP A 31 3.57 6.24 15.28
N LEU A 32 4.60 6.70 14.55
CA LEU A 32 6.03 6.47 14.81
C LEU A 32 6.53 5.03 14.54
N ALA A 33 5.68 4.14 14.03
CA ALA A 33 6.10 2.87 13.45
C ALA A 33 6.24 3.00 11.93
N ASN A 34 7.04 2.13 11.31
CA ASN A 34 7.13 2.09 9.85
C ASN A 34 6.21 1.00 9.30
N GLU A 35 5.47 1.33 8.25
CA GLU A 35 4.73 0.39 7.44
C GLU A 35 5.52 0.02 6.19
N LEU A 36 5.20 -1.14 5.61
CA LEU A 36 5.66 -1.51 4.28
C LEU A 36 4.59 -1.12 3.27
N ILE A 37 4.97 -0.29 2.30
CA ILE A 37 4.12 0.10 1.19
C ILE A 37 4.70 -0.53 -0.07
N ALA A 38 3.86 -1.20 -0.84
CA ALA A 38 4.25 -1.78 -2.11
C ALA A 38 3.14 -1.56 -3.15
N ALA A 39 3.52 -1.30 -4.40
CA ALA A 39 2.58 -1.17 -5.49
C ALA A 39 2.97 -2.02 -6.70
N THR A 40 1.97 -2.33 -7.52
CA THR A 40 2.09 -3.19 -8.68
C THR A 40 1.90 -2.43 -9.98
N LEU A 41 2.41 -2.99 -11.08
CA LEU A 41 2.21 -2.47 -12.42
C LEU A 41 0.76 -2.57 -12.90
N GLU A 42 -0.06 -3.38 -12.22
CA GLU A 42 -1.50 -3.51 -12.43
C GLU A 42 -2.30 -2.38 -11.76
N GLY A 43 -1.64 -1.57 -10.92
CA GLY A 43 -2.24 -0.41 -10.27
C GLY A 43 -2.83 -0.67 -8.91
N ASP A 44 -2.37 -1.74 -8.24
CA ASP A 44 -2.69 -2.01 -6.85
C ASP A 44 -1.59 -1.43 -5.94
N LEU A 45 -1.99 -0.66 -4.94
CA LEU A 45 -1.15 -0.11 -3.87
C LEU A 45 -1.58 -0.74 -2.55
N ALA A 46 -0.70 -1.52 -1.95
CA ALA A 46 -0.92 -2.22 -0.70
C ALA A 46 -0.04 -1.64 0.42
N VAL A 47 -0.62 -1.51 1.60
CA VAL A 47 0.08 -1.12 2.84
C VAL A 47 -0.01 -2.28 3.81
N PHE A 48 1.12 -2.67 4.39
CA PHE A 48 1.24 -3.73 5.38
C PHE A 48 1.78 -3.15 6.69
N LYS A 49 1.17 -3.56 7.81
CA LYS A 49 1.52 -3.05 9.14
C LYS A 49 1.87 -4.17 10.10
N GLY A 50 3.01 -4.03 10.77
CA GLY A 50 3.50 -4.97 11.78
C GLY A 50 3.79 -6.37 11.22
N THR A 51 3.39 -7.41 11.95
CA THR A 51 3.58 -8.82 11.59
C THR A 51 2.35 -9.44 10.94
N GLN A 52 1.37 -8.64 10.54
CA GLN A 52 0.16 -9.15 9.91
C GLN A 52 0.46 -9.48 8.45
N ALA A 53 0.14 -10.72 8.04
CA ALA A 53 0.29 -11.15 6.64
C ALA A 53 -0.75 -10.51 5.71
N ASN A 54 -1.86 -10.04 6.27
CA ASN A 54 -2.93 -9.41 5.52
C ASN A 54 -2.58 -7.95 5.20
N CYS A 55 -2.97 -7.53 3.99
CA CYS A 55 -2.93 -6.14 3.60
C CYS A 55 -3.79 -5.30 4.56
N TRP A 56 -3.20 -4.25 5.12
CA TRP A 56 -3.88 -3.33 6.03
C TRP A 56 -4.77 -2.35 5.26
N ALA A 57 -4.23 -1.77 4.18
CA ALA A 57 -4.97 -0.87 3.30
C ALA A 57 -4.62 -1.15 1.84
N LEU A 58 -5.65 -1.19 0.99
CA LEU A 58 -5.52 -1.46 -0.45
C LEU A 58 -6.20 -0.33 -1.23
N SER A 59 -5.50 0.19 -2.24
CA SER A 59 -6.06 1.06 -3.26
C SER A 59 -5.81 0.43 -4.63
N GLN A 60 -6.81 0.44 -5.50
CA GLN A 60 -6.76 -0.21 -6.81
C GLN A 60 -7.13 0.77 -7.91
N GLY A 61 -6.74 0.45 -9.15
CA GLY A 61 -7.10 1.25 -10.32
C GLY A 61 -6.28 2.53 -10.46
N LEU A 62 -5.04 2.52 -9.97
CA LEU A 62 -4.15 3.69 -10.01
C LEU A 62 -3.40 3.84 -11.35
N GLY A 63 -3.60 2.92 -12.29
CA GLY A 63 -2.78 2.81 -13.50
C GLY A 63 -1.44 2.11 -13.22
N MET A 64 -0.55 2.06 -14.20
CA MET A 64 0.73 1.36 -14.05
C MET A 64 1.66 2.11 -13.09
N VAL A 65 1.68 1.73 -11.80
CA VAL A 65 2.48 2.41 -10.77
C VAL A 65 3.96 2.05 -10.92
N ILE A 66 4.80 3.06 -11.08
CA ILE A 66 6.25 2.89 -11.23
C ILE A 66 7.06 3.32 -10.02
N SER A 67 6.51 4.20 -9.18
CA SER A 67 7.21 4.72 -8.02
C SER A 67 6.25 5.03 -6.90
N VAL A 68 6.68 4.73 -5.67
CA VAL A 68 5.98 5.10 -4.44
C VAL A 68 6.97 5.79 -3.50
N ILE A 69 6.53 6.88 -2.87
CA ILE A 69 7.28 7.57 -1.82
C ILE A 69 6.35 7.91 -0.66
N VAL A 70 6.93 8.12 0.52
CA VAL A 70 6.20 8.59 1.71
C VAL A 70 6.93 9.77 2.31
N GLY A 71 6.18 10.80 2.72
CA GLY A 71 6.75 11.93 3.44
C GLY A 71 5.75 13.07 3.67
N ASP A 72 6.20 14.10 4.39
CA ASP A 72 5.43 15.31 4.68
C ASP A 72 5.39 16.24 3.44
N ILE A 73 4.60 15.87 2.44
CA ILE A 73 4.47 16.60 1.17
C ILE A 73 3.74 17.94 1.37
N LEU A 74 2.83 17.99 2.33
CA LEU A 74 1.99 19.16 2.61
C LEU A 74 2.61 20.10 3.66
N ASN A 75 3.80 19.78 4.17
CA ASN A 75 4.50 20.51 5.23
C ASN A 75 3.62 20.76 6.47
N ASN A 76 2.79 19.78 6.81
CA ASN A 76 1.83 19.83 7.92
C ASN A 76 2.17 18.83 9.04
N LYS A 77 3.40 18.30 9.03
CA LYS A 77 3.91 17.26 9.94
C LYS A 77 3.13 15.95 9.84
N LYS A 78 2.48 15.69 8.69
CA LYS A 78 1.81 14.43 8.43
C LYS A 78 2.33 13.82 7.15
N ASN A 79 2.85 12.61 7.26
CA ASN A 79 3.29 11.83 6.14
C ASN A 79 2.10 11.42 5.28
N CYS A 80 2.29 11.52 3.97
CA CYS A 80 1.36 11.08 2.95
C CYS A 80 2.08 10.10 2.02
N ILE A 81 1.34 9.13 1.49
CA ILE A 81 1.84 8.21 0.46
C ILE A 81 1.61 8.88 -0.89
N VAL A 82 2.63 8.91 -1.74
CA VAL A 82 2.52 9.38 -3.13
C VAL A 82 2.83 8.23 -4.04
N CYS A 83 1.94 7.93 -4.99
CA CYS A 83 2.20 7.02 -6.08
C CYS A 83 2.21 7.76 -7.41
N VAL A 84 3.13 7.36 -8.29
CA VAL A 84 3.25 7.91 -9.64
C VAL A 84 3.09 6.78 -10.64
N SER A 85 2.20 7.00 -11.61
CA SER A 85 1.89 6.03 -12.66
C SER A 85 2.51 6.46 -13.99
N VAL A 86 2.77 5.51 -14.89
CA VAL A 86 3.35 5.76 -16.23
C VAL A 86 2.46 6.68 -17.06
N GLU A 87 1.15 6.67 -16.83
CA GLU A 87 0.18 7.51 -17.53
C GLU A 87 0.28 9.00 -17.14
N GLY A 88 1.13 9.35 -16.17
CA GLY A 88 1.31 10.72 -15.69
C GLY A 88 0.38 11.10 -14.54
N PHE A 89 -0.35 10.13 -13.96
CA PHE A 89 -1.12 10.34 -12.75
C PHE A 89 -0.20 10.34 -11.52
N CYS A 90 -0.45 11.29 -10.62
CA CYS A 90 0.19 11.38 -9.31
C CYS A 90 -0.92 11.36 -8.25
N ASN A 91 -1.02 10.27 -7.50
CA ASN A 91 -2.04 10.09 -6.48
C ASN A 91 -1.41 10.27 -5.10
N ILE A 92 -2.02 11.10 -4.25
CA ILE A 92 -1.58 11.36 -2.88
C ILE A 92 -2.63 10.80 -1.93
N PHE A 93 -2.21 9.91 -1.04
CA PHE A 93 -3.05 9.26 -0.05
C PHE A 93 -2.64 9.70 1.35
N ASN A 94 -3.65 9.98 2.17
CA ASN A 94 -3.49 10.18 3.61
C ASN A 94 -4.06 8.95 4.31
N LEU A 95 -3.22 8.25 5.05
CA LEU A 95 -3.62 7.06 5.79
C LEU A 95 -4.00 7.48 7.22
N SER A 96 -5.15 6.99 7.68
CA SER A 96 -5.61 7.19 9.06
C SER A 96 -5.62 5.85 9.77
N SER A 97 -5.27 5.84 11.05
CA SER A 97 -5.20 4.62 11.89
C SER A 97 -6.52 3.83 11.97
N ASP A 98 -7.66 4.47 11.67
CA ASP A 98 -8.99 3.86 11.62
C ASP A 98 -9.34 3.18 10.28
N SER A 99 -8.40 3.12 9.34
CA SER A 99 -8.57 2.45 8.05
C SER A 99 -8.54 0.93 8.21
N THR A 100 -9.57 0.37 8.84
CA THR A 100 -9.89 -1.04 8.68
C THR A 100 -10.36 -1.27 7.23
N PRO A 101 -9.92 -2.34 6.56
CA PRO A 101 -10.40 -2.65 5.22
C PRO A 101 -11.90 -2.92 5.30
N LYS A 102 -12.70 -1.99 4.76
CA LYS A 102 -14.14 -2.20 4.61
C LYS A 102 -14.32 -3.31 3.56
N PRO A 103 -14.95 -4.44 3.89
CA PRO A 103 -15.23 -5.46 2.90
C PRO A 103 -16.09 -4.86 1.78
N ASN A 104 -15.72 -5.14 0.54
CA ASN A 104 -16.36 -4.66 -0.69
C ASN A 104 -17.90 -4.73 -0.59
N THR A 105 -18.55 -3.58 -0.39
CA THR A 105 -20.00 -3.46 -0.53
C THR A 105 -20.33 -3.55 -2.02
N THR A 106 -20.64 -4.77 -2.49
CA THR A 106 -21.36 -4.96 -3.75
C THR A 106 -22.59 -4.07 -3.75
N LEU A 107 -22.59 -3.05 -4.61
CA LEU A 107 -23.78 -2.29 -4.97
C LEU A 107 -24.80 -3.28 -5.53
N LYS A 108 -25.75 -3.73 -4.70
CA LYS A 108 -26.95 -4.40 -5.19
C LYS A 108 -27.74 -3.35 -5.96
N THR A 109 -27.65 -3.41 -7.28
CA THR A 109 -28.56 -2.71 -8.18
C THR A 109 -29.98 -3.20 -7.87
N ASN A 110 -30.78 -2.34 -7.23
CA ASN A 110 -32.21 -2.53 -7.11
C ASN A 110 -32.81 -2.39 -8.52
N LEU A 111 -32.96 -3.50 -9.24
CA LEU A 111 -34.04 -3.65 -10.20
C LEU A 111 -35.22 -4.27 -9.45
N SER A 112 -36.17 -3.44 -9.06
CA SER A 112 -37.53 -3.88 -8.75
C SER A 112 -38.46 -3.32 -9.82
N SER A 113 -39.06 -4.27 -10.52
CA SER A 113 -40.26 -4.29 -11.38
C SER A 113 -41.08 -3.01 -11.54
#